data_AF-E1X112-F1
#
_entry.id   AF-E1X112-F1
#
_cell.length_a   1.000
_cell.length_b   1.000
_cell.length_c   1.000
_cell.angle_alpha   90.00
_cell.angle_beta   90.00
_cell.angle_gamma   90.00
#
_symmetry.space_group_name_H-M   'P 1'
#
loop_
_entity.id
_entity.type
_entity.pdbx_description
1 polymer ?
#
loop_
_entity_poly.entity_id
_entity_poly.type
_entity_poly.pdbx_seq_one_letter_code
_entity_poly.pdbx_strand_id
1 'polypeptide(L)'
;MKAIIAGLILATSLSSLASQNASIVKVFDGTNATCKTSQDAYRYKLQAHLVKQAKYEINGDNLELDLKATMLSCDKTETGYSFSKANLFDTFTYQVLMSVDENGEAVFSTVEVSTNEAEVVLFDNKTYQKVVSIESKNNSTKTTEYSASVALDKVLNASELEKFNAGEEVQKTLDLFLKRNINVENGELNMRYTQSYGAFRLKLKLKK
;
A
#
# COMPACT_ATOMS: atom_id res chain seq x y z
N MET A 1 -28.38 -25.52 64.38
CA MET A 1 -28.36 -24.37 63.44
C MET A 1 -27.22 -24.58 62.46
N LYS A 2 -27.54 -24.80 61.18
CA LYS A 2 -26.57 -25.11 60.11
C LYS A 2 -26.17 -23.80 59.42
N ALA A 3 -24.88 -23.49 59.38
CA ALA A 3 -24.34 -22.40 58.56
C ALA A 3 -23.60 -23.04 57.37
N ILE A 4 -24.23 -22.99 56.19
CA ILE A 4 -23.64 -23.40 54.93
C ILE A 4 -23.02 -22.12 54.34
N ILE A 5 -21.70 -22.01 54.42
CA ILE A 5 -20.93 -20.98 53.71
C ILE A 5 -20.71 -21.51 52.29
N ALA A 6 -21.62 -21.17 51.38
CA ALA A 6 -21.47 -21.40 49.96
C ALA A 6 -20.59 -20.29 49.37
N GLY A 7 -19.27 -20.51 49.37
CA GLY A 7 -18.31 -19.72 48.63
C GLY A 7 -18.44 -19.99 47.14
N LEU A 8 -19.30 -19.22 46.47
CA LEU A 8 -19.50 -19.27 45.03
C LEU A 8 -18.47 -18.35 44.33
N ILE A 9 -17.26 -18.86 44.15
CA ILE A 9 -16.28 -18.29 43.20
C ILE A 9 -16.65 -18.84 41.82
N LEU A 10 -17.58 -18.18 41.13
CA LEU A 10 -17.79 -18.32 39.69
C LEU A 10 -17.21 -17.06 39.03
N ALA A 11 -16.01 -17.19 38.46
CA ALA A 11 -15.82 -17.59 37.05
C ALA A 11 -15.89 -16.38 36.12
N THR A 12 -14.68 -15.85 35.84
CA THR A 12 -14.24 -15.47 34.49
C THR A 12 -15.12 -14.47 33.74
N SER A 13 -15.08 -13.21 34.16
CA SER A 13 -15.25 -12.06 33.25
C SER A 13 -13.92 -11.76 32.54
N LEU A 14 -13.38 -12.72 31.80
CA LEU A 14 -12.39 -12.41 30.77
C LEU A 14 -13.15 -11.96 29.55
N SER A 15 -13.32 -10.64 29.52
CA SER A 15 -13.44 -9.76 28.36
C SER A 15 -13.47 -10.50 27.03
N SER A 16 -14.61 -10.41 26.37
CA SER A 16 -14.69 -10.58 24.92
C SER A 16 -13.61 -9.72 24.27
N LEU A 17 -12.47 -10.32 23.95
CA LEU A 17 -11.61 -9.83 22.89
C LEU A 17 -12.38 -10.09 21.62
N ALA A 18 -13.32 -9.18 21.34
CA ALA A 18 -13.80 -8.98 19.99
C ALA A 18 -12.56 -8.83 19.14
N SER A 19 -12.27 -9.88 18.37
CA SER A 19 -11.35 -9.82 17.25
C SER A 19 -11.97 -8.87 16.25
N GLN A 20 -11.79 -7.57 16.50
CA GLN A 20 -11.83 -6.59 15.44
C GLN A 20 -10.57 -6.88 14.63
N ASN A 21 -10.70 -7.82 13.69
CA ASN A 21 -9.90 -7.84 12.47
C ASN A 21 -10.17 -6.55 11.70
N ALA A 22 -9.79 -5.41 12.27
CA ALA A 22 -9.50 -4.25 11.47
C ALA A 22 -8.32 -4.69 10.61
N SER A 23 -8.55 -4.98 9.33
CA SER A 23 -7.46 -5.17 8.38
C SER A 23 -6.70 -3.85 8.34
N ILE A 24 -5.69 -3.73 9.19
CA ILE A 24 -4.76 -2.61 9.14
C ILE A 24 -3.97 -2.82 7.86
N VAL A 25 -4.43 -2.15 6.82
CA VAL A 25 -3.72 -2.01 5.57
C VAL A 25 -2.72 -0.90 5.82
N LYS A 26 -1.42 -1.18 5.67
CA LYS A 26 -0.41 -0.11 5.56
C LYS A 26 -0.49 0.39 4.14
N VAL A 27 -0.86 1.65 4.01
CA VAL A 27 -1.25 2.30 2.76
C VAL A 27 -0.83 3.72 3.01
N PHE A 28 0.15 4.21 2.25
CA PHE A 28 0.32 5.63 1.90
C PHE A 28 1.59 6.36 2.33
N ASP A 29 2.40 5.88 3.28
CA ASP A 29 3.69 6.48 3.73
C ASP A 29 4.31 5.72 4.91
N GLY A 30 3.83 4.50 5.19
CA GLY A 30 4.04 3.81 6.46
C GLY A 30 2.97 4.06 7.52
N THR A 31 2.00 4.96 7.26
CA THR A 31 0.79 5.13 8.07
C THR A 31 -0.34 4.19 7.64
N ASN A 32 -1.35 4.07 8.51
CA ASN A 32 -2.54 3.26 8.27
C ASN A 32 -3.59 4.12 7.58
N ALA A 33 -4.14 3.67 6.46
CA ALA A 33 -5.31 4.30 5.86
C ALA A 33 -6.59 3.68 6.43
N THR A 34 -7.61 4.51 6.61
CA THR A 34 -8.96 4.10 6.99
C THR A 34 -9.95 4.63 5.99
N CYS A 35 -11.00 3.86 5.69
CA CYS A 35 -12.12 4.31 4.87
C CYS A 35 -13.38 4.19 5.72
N LYS A 36 -13.83 5.29 6.33
CA LYS A 36 -14.99 5.33 7.24
C LYS A 36 -15.94 6.49 6.97
N THR A 37 -15.45 7.55 6.31
CA THR A 37 -16.18 8.80 6.09
C THR A 37 -16.14 9.23 4.62
N SER A 38 -17.03 10.16 4.25
CA SER A 38 -16.97 10.82 2.94
C SER A 38 -15.65 11.55 2.70
N GLN A 39 -15.05 12.10 3.76
CA GLN A 39 -13.74 12.73 3.69
C GLN A 39 -12.63 11.71 3.34
N ASP A 40 -12.73 10.48 3.83
CA ASP A 40 -11.80 9.41 3.44
C ASP A 40 -11.98 9.03 1.96
N ALA A 41 -13.23 8.93 1.48
CA ALA A 41 -13.50 8.67 0.07
C ALA A 41 -12.88 9.75 -0.83
N TYR A 42 -12.98 11.02 -0.44
CA TYR A 42 -12.31 12.11 -1.15
C TYR A 42 -10.78 12.04 -1.04
N ARG A 43 -10.23 11.73 0.15
CA ARG A 43 -8.78 11.60 0.38
C ARG A 43 -8.16 10.50 -0.48
N TYR A 44 -8.84 9.36 -0.59
CA TYR A 44 -8.39 8.21 -1.37
C TYR A 44 -9.09 8.10 -2.72
N LYS A 45 -9.50 9.24 -3.31
CA LYS A 45 -10.14 9.28 -4.64
C LYS A 45 -9.27 8.69 -5.75
N LEU A 46 -7.94 8.72 -5.60
CA LEU A 46 -6.98 8.08 -6.50
C LEU A 46 -6.54 6.70 -6.00
N GLN A 47 -7.39 6.05 -5.20
CA GLN A 47 -7.16 4.78 -4.52
C GLN A 47 -6.02 4.83 -3.50
N ALA A 48 -5.90 3.76 -2.72
CA ALA A 48 -4.78 3.49 -1.83
C ALA A 48 -4.10 2.16 -2.23
N HIS A 49 -2.83 1.94 -1.92
CA HIS A 49 -2.11 0.70 -2.26
C HIS A 49 -1.74 -0.17 -1.03
N LEU A 50 -2.15 -1.44 -1.02
CA LEU A 50 -1.77 -2.42 0.00
C LEU A 50 -0.60 -3.27 -0.49
N VAL A 51 0.54 -3.24 0.20
CA VAL A 51 1.57 -4.27 0.05
C VAL A 51 1.13 -5.52 0.81
N LYS A 52 0.72 -6.56 0.07
CA LYS A 52 0.29 -7.86 0.64
C LYS A 52 1.46 -8.73 1.05
N GLN A 53 2.54 -8.65 0.28
CA GLN A 53 3.70 -9.51 0.45
C GLN A 53 4.94 -8.80 -0.08
N ALA A 54 6.03 -8.95 0.66
CA ALA A 54 7.37 -8.65 0.21
C ALA A 54 8.27 -9.81 0.65
N LYS A 55 8.79 -10.54 -0.33
CA LYS A 55 9.75 -11.63 -0.15
C LYS A 55 11.06 -11.22 -0.78
N TYR A 56 12.14 -11.76 -0.22
CA TYR A 56 13.45 -11.62 -0.78
C TYR A 56 14.26 -12.90 -0.58
N GLU A 57 15.19 -13.14 -1.49
CA GLU A 57 16.13 -14.27 -1.48
C GLU A 57 17.49 -13.79 -1.98
N ILE A 58 18.56 -14.43 -1.51
CA ILE A 58 19.90 -14.23 -2.06
C ILE A 58 20.21 -15.40 -2.99
N ASN A 59 20.56 -15.10 -4.23
CA ASN A 59 20.99 -16.08 -5.22
C ASN A 59 22.33 -15.64 -5.82
N GLY A 60 23.42 -16.21 -5.30
CA GLY A 60 24.77 -15.80 -5.64
C GLY A 60 25.02 -14.34 -5.26
N ASP A 61 25.31 -13.50 -6.25
CA ASP A 61 25.61 -12.08 -6.08
C ASP A 61 24.37 -11.17 -6.26
N ASN A 62 23.17 -11.77 -6.36
CA ASN A 62 21.92 -11.04 -6.56
C ASN A 62 20.97 -11.17 -5.37
N LEU A 63 20.24 -10.09 -5.13
CA LEU A 63 19.03 -10.03 -4.31
C LEU A 63 17.82 -10.21 -5.24
N GLU A 64 17.13 -11.33 -5.09
CA GLU A 64 15.83 -11.57 -5.72
C GLU A 64 14.73 -10.97 -4.86
N LEU A 65 13.84 -10.20 -5.46
CA LEU A 65 12.74 -9.51 -4.80
C LEU A 65 11.42 -9.92 -5.43
N ASP A 66 10.46 -10.33 -4.61
CA ASP A 66 9.09 -10.64 -5.02
C ASP A 66 8.09 -9.85 -4.17
N LEU A 67 7.32 -9.00 -4.82
CA LEU A 67 6.38 -8.09 -4.19
C LEU A 67 4.98 -8.31 -4.75
N LYS A 68 3.98 -8.35 -3.86
CA LYS A 68 2.57 -8.37 -4.26
C LYS A 68 1.85 -7.17 -3.67
N ALA A 69 1.20 -6.39 -4.51
CA ALA A 69 0.43 -5.22 -4.09
C ALA A 69 -0.98 -5.24 -4.68
N THR A 70 -1.92 -4.55 -4.03
CA THR A 70 -3.31 -4.41 -4.48
C THR A 70 -3.76 -2.98 -4.29
N MET A 71 -4.44 -2.41 -5.28
CA MET A 71 -5.12 -1.13 -5.12
C MET A 71 -6.44 -1.30 -4.36
N LEU A 72 -6.79 -0.28 -3.59
CA LEU A 72 -7.99 -0.21 -2.77
C LEU A 72 -8.76 1.06 -3.11
N SER A 73 -10.01 0.92 -3.51
CA SER A 73 -10.94 2.05 -3.65
C SER A 73 -11.68 2.25 -2.33
N CYS A 74 -11.87 3.51 -1.91
CA CYS A 74 -12.66 3.84 -0.72
C CYS A 74 -14.06 4.24 -1.16
N ASP A 75 -14.99 3.30 -1.04
CA ASP A 75 -16.33 3.41 -1.62
C ASP A 75 -17.41 3.52 -0.54
N LYS A 76 -18.50 4.21 -0.87
CA LYS A 76 -19.70 4.25 -0.02
C LYS A 76 -20.40 2.90 -0.09
N THR A 77 -20.78 2.36 1.06
CA THR A 77 -21.59 1.15 1.22
C THR A 77 -22.95 1.49 1.84
N GLU A 78 -23.84 0.51 1.96
CA GLU A 78 -25.14 0.66 2.65
C GLU A 78 -24.97 1.11 4.11
N THR A 79 -23.88 0.70 4.77
CA THR A 79 -23.63 0.92 6.20
C THR A 79 -22.58 1.98 6.49
N GLY A 80 -22.02 2.64 5.46
CA GLY A 80 -21.00 3.66 5.63
C GLY A 80 -20.02 3.72 4.46
N TYR A 81 -18.73 3.53 4.75
CA TYR A 81 -17.65 3.52 3.78
C TYR A 81 -16.71 2.35 4.07
N SER A 82 -16.13 1.75 3.03
CA SER A 82 -15.14 0.69 3.18
C SER A 82 -14.18 0.60 2.01
N PHE A 83 -13.02 -0.02 2.25
CA PHE A 83 -12.08 -0.32 1.17
C PHE A 83 -12.52 -1.55 0.38
N SER A 84 -12.61 -1.41 -0.94
CA SER A 84 -12.81 -2.50 -1.88
C SER A 84 -11.54 -2.72 -2.71
N LYS A 85 -11.23 -3.98 -3.08
CA LYS A 85 -10.05 -4.28 -3.91
C LYS A 85 -10.32 -3.87 -5.35
N ALA A 86 -9.39 -3.12 -5.94
CA ALA A 86 -9.39 -2.69 -7.32
C ALA A 86 -8.18 -3.23 -8.08
N ASN A 87 -8.31 -3.42 -9.39
CA ASN A 87 -7.17 -3.60 -10.26
C ASN A 87 -6.41 -2.27 -10.40
N LEU A 88 -5.10 -2.35 -10.60
CA LEU A 88 -4.23 -1.20 -10.85
C LEU A 88 -4.52 -0.50 -12.18
N PHE A 89 -4.97 -1.23 -13.21
CA PHE A 89 -5.21 -0.72 -14.56
C PHE A 89 -6.68 -0.58 -14.93
N ASP A 90 -7.59 -0.96 -14.03
CA ASP A 90 -9.02 -0.70 -14.26
C ASP A 90 -9.27 0.81 -14.24
N THR A 91 -10.01 1.29 -15.24
CA THR A 91 -10.57 2.63 -15.24
C THR A 91 -11.56 2.78 -14.08
N PHE A 92 -11.49 3.90 -13.37
CA PHE A 92 -12.45 4.24 -12.31
C PHE A 92 -12.88 5.70 -12.42
N THR A 93 -13.95 6.05 -11.73
CA THR A 93 -14.47 7.42 -11.73
C THR A 93 -14.61 7.98 -10.32
N TYR A 94 -14.55 9.31 -10.20
CA TYR A 94 -14.91 10.02 -8.97
C TYR A 94 -15.59 11.35 -9.28
N GLN A 95 -16.37 11.87 -8.34
CA GLN A 95 -17.06 13.14 -8.47
C GLN A 95 -16.20 14.29 -7.95
N VAL A 96 -16.14 15.40 -8.68
CA VAL A 96 -15.55 16.66 -8.22
C VAL A 96 -16.61 17.76 -8.22
N LEU A 97 -16.60 18.59 -7.19
CA LEU A 97 -17.42 19.80 -7.16
C LEU A 97 -16.83 20.80 -8.16
N MET A 98 -17.61 21.21 -9.15
CA MET A 98 -17.20 22.17 -10.17
C MET A 98 -17.67 23.57 -9.83
N SER A 99 -18.95 23.71 -9.46
CA SER A 99 -19.58 24.99 -9.17
C SER A 99 -20.77 24.81 -8.24
N VAL A 100 -21.41 25.92 -7.93
CA VAL A 100 -22.73 25.97 -7.32
C VAL A 100 -23.65 26.63 -8.34
N ASP A 101 -24.86 26.10 -8.55
CA ASP A 101 -25.83 26.65 -9.49
C ASP A 101 -26.54 27.91 -8.94
N GLU A 102 -27.45 28.47 -9.74
CA GLU A 102 -28.21 29.68 -9.38
C GLU A 102 -29.13 29.49 -8.16
N ASN A 103 -29.46 28.24 -7.81
CA ASN A 103 -30.30 27.88 -6.67
C ASN A 103 -29.47 27.55 -5.41
N GLY A 104 -28.14 27.62 -5.49
CA GLY A 104 -27.25 27.25 -4.38
C GLY A 104 -26.96 25.75 -4.31
N GLU A 105 -27.30 24.96 -5.33
CA GLU A 105 -27.05 23.52 -5.38
C GLU A 105 -25.66 23.20 -5.95
N ALA A 106 -25.00 22.21 -5.37
CA ALA A 106 -23.68 21.78 -5.78
C ALA A 106 -23.72 21.05 -7.13
N VAL A 107 -23.00 21.56 -8.12
CA VAL A 107 -22.85 20.94 -9.44
C VAL A 107 -21.57 20.10 -9.45
N PHE A 108 -21.73 18.79 -9.61
CA PHE A 108 -20.63 17.84 -9.69
C PHE A 108 -20.36 17.44 -11.13
N SER A 109 -19.09 17.13 -11.41
CA SER A 109 -18.71 16.48 -12.65
C SER A 109 -17.96 15.19 -12.39
N THR A 110 -18.19 14.21 -13.28
CA THR A 110 -17.56 12.90 -13.23
C THR A 110 -16.18 12.99 -13.87
N VAL A 111 -15.16 12.62 -13.11
CA VAL A 111 -13.79 12.48 -13.58
C VAL A 111 -13.49 11.01 -13.79
N GLU A 112 -13.03 10.65 -14.98
CA GLU A 112 -12.50 9.34 -15.31
C GLU A 112 -10.98 9.31 -15.08
N VAL A 113 -10.50 8.21 -14.50
CA VAL A 113 -9.07 7.96 -14.28
C VAL A 113 -8.69 6.61 -14.84
N SER A 114 -7.63 6.59 -15.64
CA SER A 114 -7.00 5.36 -16.14
C SER A 114 -5.50 5.36 -15.85
N THR A 115 -4.92 4.17 -15.68
CA THR A 115 -3.47 3.99 -15.51
C THR A 115 -2.86 3.61 -16.84
N ASN A 116 -1.89 4.40 -17.31
CA ASN A 116 -1.11 4.05 -18.49
C ASN A 116 0.05 3.12 -18.13
N GLU A 117 0.73 3.45 -17.04
CA GLU A 117 1.94 2.78 -16.59
C GLU A 117 1.97 2.79 -15.05
N ALA A 118 2.56 1.75 -14.47
CA ALA A 118 2.86 1.74 -13.06
C ALA A 118 4.19 1.05 -12.82
N GLU A 119 4.96 1.56 -11.86
CA GLU A 119 6.24 1.00 -11.46
C GLU A 119 6.37 1.00 -9.95
N VAL A 120 7.12 0.02 -9.44
CA VAL A 120 7.59 0.01 -8.06
C VAL A 120 9.07 0.40 -8.06
N VAL A 121 9.39 1.48 -7.37
CA VAL A 121 10.75 2.01 -7.28
C VAL A 121 11.28 1.79 -5.87
N LEU A 122 12.46 1.16 -5.74
CA LEU A 122 13.13 0.98 -4.47
C LEU A 122 14.28 1.98 -4.35
N PHE A 123 14.38 2.60 -3.18
CA PHE A 123 15.47 3.50 -2.82
C PHE A 123 16.21 2.99 -1.59
N ASP A 124 17.51 3.24 -1.56
CA ASP A 124 18.27 3.19 -0.31
C ASP A 124 17.73 4.28 0.63
N ASN A 125 17.37 3.90 1.85
CA ASN A 125 16.69 4.82 2.77
C ASN A 125 17.60 5.91 3.35
N LYS A 126 18.93 5.76 3.26
CA LYS A 126 19.91 6.74 3.76
C LYS A 126 20.34 7.70 2.66
N THR A 127 20.59 7.19 1.46
CA THR A 127 21.13 7.99 0.34
C THR A 127 20.04 8.46 -0.62
N TYR A 128 18.84 7.90 -0.55
CA TYR A 128 17.76 8.11 -1.53
C TYR A 128 18.20 7.84 -2.98
N GLN A 129 19.21 6.99 -3.17
CA GLN A 129 19.61 6.51 -4.48
C GLN A 129 18.68 5.39 -4.93
N LYS A 130 18.26 5.44 -6.20
CA LYS A 130 17.41 4.41 -6.80
C LYS A 130 18.20 3.11 -6.94
N VAL A 131 17.69 2.06 -6.31
CA VAL A 131 18.26 0.70 -6.37
C VAL A 131 17.72 -0.02 -7.60
N VAL A 132 16.40 -0.06 -7.76
CA VAL A 132 15.72 -0.72 -8.88
C VAL A 132 14.38 -0.03 -9.16
N SER A 133 13.93 -0.12 -10.41
CA SER A 133 12.52 0.10 -10.77
C SER A 133 11.96 -1.13 -11.45
N ILE A 134 10.74 -1.51 -11.07
CA ILE A 134 10.06 -2.71 -11.54
C ILE A 134 8.73 -2.29 -12.15
N GLU A 135 8.62 -2.38 -13.47
CA GLU A 135 7.37 -2.09 -14.18
C GLU A 135 6.30 -3.14 -13.83
N SER A 136 5.08 -2.66 -13.63
CA SER A 136 3.91 -3.50 -13.50
C SER A 136 3.49 -4.01 -14.87
N LYS A 137 3.27 -5.31 -14.98
CA LYS A 137 2.58 -5.88 -16.15
C LYS A 137 1.09 -5.65 -16.01
N ASN A 138 0.44 -5.09 -17.03
CA ASN A 138 -1.01 -5.02 -17.08
C ASN A 138 -1.58 -6.45 -17.05
N ASN A 139 -2.35 -6.76 -16.02
CA ASN A 139 -3.04 -8.03 -15.89
C ASN A 139 -4.45 -7.78 -15.33
N SER A 140 -5.40 -8.68 -15.62
CA SER A 140 -6.79 -8.55 -15.17
C SER A 140 -6.99 -8.87 -13.69
N THR A 141 -5.91 -9.06 -12.92
CA THR A 141 -6.00 -9.46 -11.52
C THR A 141 -5.96 -8.24 -10.59
N LYS A 142 -6.69 -8.32 -9.47
CA LYS A 142 -6.65 -7.29 -8.43
C LYS A 142 -5.34 -7.26 -7.63
N THR A 143 -4.39 -8.14 -7.93
CA THR A 143 -3.10 -8.22 -7.22
C THR A 143 -1.97 -8.15 -8.23
N THR A 144 -1.27 -7.04 -8.22
CA THR A 144 -0.10 -6.84 -9.06
C THR A 144 1.10 -7.51 -8.44
N GLU A 145 1.84 -8.26 -9.24
CA GLU A 145 3.09 -8.91 -8.86
C GLU A 145 4.25 -8.16 -9.50
N TYR A 146 5.29 -7.90 -8.70
CA TYR A 146 6.53 -7.26 -9.13
C TYR A 146 7.68 -8.16 -8.73
N SER A 147 8.53 -8.52 -9.69
CA SER A 147 9.71 -9.34 -9.44
C SER A 147 10.94 -8.70 -10.06
N ALA A 148 12.05 -8.70 -9.34
CA ALA A 148 13.33 -8.20 -9.85
C ALA A 148 14.53 -8.91 -9.22
N SER A 149 15.56 -9.08 -10.04
CA SER A 149 16.90 -9.50 -9.62
C SER A 149 17.80 -8.26 -9.60
N VAL A 150 18.42 -7.97 -8.45
CA VAL A 150 19.27 -6.79 -8.26
C VAL A 150 20.64 -7.21 -7.73
N ALA A 151 21.70 -6.80 -8.42
CA ALA A 151 23.06 -7.03 -7.96
C ALA A 151 23.29 -6.43 -6.56
N LEU A 152 23.92 -7.21 -5.67
CA LEU A 152 24.12 -6.82 -4.28
C LEU A 152 24.99 -5.57 -4.12
N ASP A 153 25.89 -5.28 -5.06
CA ASP A 153 26.71 -4.07 -5.09
C ASP A 153 25.92 -2.78 -5.36
N LYS A 154 24.70 -2.90 -5.92
CA LYS A 154 23.73 -1.78 -6.04
C LYS A 154 22.88 -1.59 -4.79
N VAL A 155 22.82 -2.61 -3.93
CA VAL A 155 22.00 -2.61 -2.71
C VAL A 155 22.87 -2.25 -1.50
N LEU A 156 24.07 -2.79 -1.43
CA LEU A 156 25.02 -2.66 -0.32
C LEU A 156 26.12 -1.66 -0.68
N ASN A 157 26.53 -0.84 0.28
CA ASN A 157 27.76 -0.07 0.10
C ASN A 157 29.00 -0.97 0.25
N ALA A 158 30.19 -0.45 -0.09
CA ALA A 158 31.44 -1.23 -0.06
C ALA A 158 31.69 -1.96 1.27
N SER A 159 31.52 -1.27 2.41
CA SER A 159 31.73 -1.87 3.74
C SER A 159 30.67 -2.92 4.10
N GLU A 160 29.41 -2.69 3.70
CA GLU A 160 28.34 -3.66 3.85
C GLU A 160 28.60 -4.92 2.99
N LEU A 161 29.10 -4.74 1.77
CA LEU A 161 29.41 -5.83 0.86
C LEU A 161 30.60 -6.68 1.35
N GLU A 162 31.63 -6.06 1.91
CA GLU A 162 32.75 -6.76 2.55
C GLU A 162 32.28 -7.67 3.70
N LYS A 163 31.42 -7.15 4.58
CA LYS A 163 30.82 -7.93 5.68
C LYS A 163 30.00 -9.11 5.16
N PHE A 164 29.13 -8.85 4.18
CA PHE A 164 28.34 -9.90 3.54
C PHE A 164 29.23 -11.01 2.95
N ASN A 165 30.30 -10.63 2.25
CA ASN A 165 31.25 -11.57 1.65
C ASN A 165 32.06 -12.37 2.69
N ALA A 166 32.29 -11.81 3.87
CA ALA A 166 32.86 -12.51 5.02
C ALA A 166 31.88 -13.47 5.73
N GLY A 167 30.62 -13.55 5.26
CA GLY A 167 29.57 -14.37 5.87
C GLY A 167 28.91 -13.74 7.10
N GLU A 168 29.15 -12.44 7.34
CA GLU A 168 28.48 -11.70 8.40
C GLU A 168 27.05 -11.30 7.98
N GLU A 169 26.14 -11.18 8.96
CA GLU A 169 24.80 -10.65 8.71
C GLU A 169 24.85 -9.13 8.51
N VAL A 170 24.26 -8.67 7.41
CA VAL A 170 24.11 -7.26 7.08
C VAL A 170 22.63 -6.89 7.14
N GLN A 171 22.31 -5.86 7.94
CA GLN A 171 20.97 -5.30 7.98
C GLN A 171 20.86 -4.16 6.98
N LYS A 172 19.88 -4.23 6.07
CA LYS A 172 19.61 -3.20 5.08
C LYS A 172 18.17 -2.74 5.15
N THR A 173 17.93 -1.46 4.89
CA THR A 173 16.58 -0.91 4.80
C THR A 173 16.39 -0.26 3.44
N LEU A 174 15.31 -0.61 2.75
CA LEU A 174 14.93 -0.04 1.47
C LEU A 174 13.53 0.58 1.59
N ASP A 175 13.32 1.74 0.97
CA ASP A 175 12.01 2.38 0.89
C ASP A 175 11.43 2.16 -0.52
N LEU A 176 10.26 1.53 -0.56
CA LEU A 176 9.54 1.14 -1.77
C LEU A 176 8.43 2.14 -2.07
N PHE A 177 8.39 2.66 -3.28
CA PHE A 177 7.34 3.58 -3.75
C PHE A 177 6.61 2.99 -4.94
N LEU A 178 5.28 2.92 -4.87
CA LEU A 178 4.47 2.70 -6.06
C LEU A 178 4.27 4.04 -6.77
N LYS A 179 4.57 4.09 -8.05
CA LYS A 179 4.26 5.22 -8.92
C LYS A 179 3.31 4.77 -10.01
N ARG A 180 2.30 5.59 -10.29
CA ARG A 180 1.38 5.41 -11.42
C ARG A 180 1.45 6.62 -12.33
N ASN A 181 1.61 6.40 -13.61
CA ASN A 181 1.32 7.39 -14.62
C ASN A 181 -0.16 7.29 -14.97
N ILE A 182 -0.95 8.25 -14.51
CA ILE A 182 -2.41 8.26 -14.68
C ILE A 182 -2.85 9.33 -15.66
N ASN A 183 -3.90 9.01 -16.37
CA ASN A 183 -4.67 9.93 -17.19
C ASN A 183 -5.94 10.30 -16.42
N VAL A 184 -6.28 11.58 -16.38
CA VAL A 184 -7.43 12.13 -15.67
C VAL A 184 -8.24 12.95 -16.67
N GLU A 185 -9.46 12.49 -16.95
CA GLU A 185 -10.31 13.04 -18.00
C GLU A 185 -11.68 13.46 -17.46
N ASN A 186 -12.19 14.58 -17.94
CA ASN A 186 -13.53 15.06 -17.65
C ASN A 186 -13.96 16.04 -18.74
N GLY A 187 -14.58 15.55 -19.83
CA GLY A 187 -15.24 16.31 -20.90
C GLY A 187 -14.42 17.43 -21.58
N GLU A 188 -14.02 18.41 -20.80
CA GLU A 188 -13.20 19.59 -21.11
C GLU A 188 -11.73 19.45 -20.65
N LEU A 189 -11.45 18.55 -19.70
CA LEU A 189 -10.14 18.36 -19.08
C LEU A 189 -9.54 17.02 -19.52
N ASN A 190 -8.26 17.04 -19.91
CA ASN A 190 -7.43 15.85 -20.09
C ASN A 190 -6.03 16.14 -19.54
N MET A 191 -5.67 15.49 -18.43
CA MET A 191 -4.39 15.67 -17.77
C MET A 191 -3.68 14.34 -17.58
N ARG A 192 -2.36 14.37 -17.77
CA ARG A 192 -1.48 13.24 -17.45
C ARG A 192 -0.49 13.65 -16.38
N TYR A 193 -0.36 12.84 -15.34
CA TYR A 193 0.66 13.07 -14.31
C TYR A 193 1.04 11.78 -13.60
N THR A 194 2.19 11.83 -12.93
CA THR A 194 2.68 10.73 -12.10
C THR A 194 2.17 10.89 -10.66
N GLN A 195 1.31 9.98 -10.23
CA GLN A 195 0.92 9.84 -8.84
C GLN A 195 1.93 8.94 -8.12
N SER A 196 2.64 9.49 -7.13
CA SER A 196 3.41 8.68 -6.19
C SER A 196 2.54 8.30 -5.00
N TYR A 197 2.55 7.04 -4.63
CA TYR A 197 2.01 6.57 -3.37
C TYR A 197 3.18 6.46 -2.39
N GLY A 198 2.98 6.80 -1.11
CA GLY A 198 4.12 6.89 -0.20
C GLY A 198 4.76 5.54 0.14
N ALA A 199 5.84 5.63 0.91
CA ALA A 199 6.81 4.56 1.03
C ALA A 199 6.34 3.38 1.88
N PHE A 200 6.67 2.17 1.44
CA PHE A 200 6.71 0.97 2.28
C PHE A 200 8.16 0.63 2.62
N ARG A 201 8.48 0.56 3.91
CA ARG A 201 9.83 0.27 4.38
C ARG A 201 10.08 -1.23 4.49
N LEU A 202 10.98 -1.74 3.66
CA LEU A 202 11.47 -3.11 3.70
C LEU A 202 12.73 -3.19 4.56
N LYS A 203 12.73 -4.09 5.54
CA LYS A 203 13.90 -4.40 6.37
C LYS A 203 14.45 -5.77 5.97
N LEU A 204 15.67 -5.78 5.48
CA LEU A 204 16.39 -6.94 5.00
C LEU A 204 17.42 -7.38 6.03
N LYS A 205 17.50 -8.68 6.27
CA LYS A 205 18.63 -9.35 6.92
C LYS A 205 19.30 -10.22 5.87
N LEU A 206 20.49 -9.81 5.44
CA LEU A 206 21.22 -10.41 4.33
C LEU A 206 22.43 -11.17 4.88
N LYS A 207 22.59 -12.42 4.46
CA LYS A 207 23.71 -13.28 4.81
C LYS A 207 23.94 -14.26 3.66
N LYS A 208 25.21 -14.60 3.44
CA LYS A 208 25.63 -15.57 2.43
C LYS A 208 25.26 -17.01 2.80
#